data_AF-A0A2N9JKC2-F1
#
_entry.id   AF-A0A2N9JKC2-F1
#
_cell.length_a   1.000
_cell.length_b   1.000
_cell.length_c   1.000
_cell.angle_alpha   90.00
_cell.angle_beta   90.00
_cell.angle_gamma   90.00
#
_symmetry.space_group_name_H-M   'P 1'
#
loop_
_entity.id
_entity.type
_entity.pdbx_description
1 polymer ?
#
loop_
_entity_poly.entity_id
_entity_poly.type
_entity_poly.pdbx_seq_one_letter_code
_entity_poly.pdbx_strand_id
1 'polypeptide(L)'
;MSFGAVQGMLEPMTPLGQDAIRHLFGGAARMFGSRLDLDRPSILGLAGERLWVRLDFVLRNPLGRRLAPRVLRLLEPSVGRIVAGLRAEPGLGGTVPNSRHPQPIGHFDTRYCLHLDWLSSGPPAHLGSPQLSCSTGRITMRIRKLAAGLVLLLAGAVVVGCSSAAGVSTSSTSASPTSGGAAEPITVVASTNVWGDLAAGVGGDKVTVTSIINDPSQDPHEYQASGQNQLALSKAKVVIENGGGYDDFIATMLKAVNNSSATVLNAVTISGKTAAGGEELNEHVWYDFPTVLKVVDRLQSTFSSIDADNASVFAANATKLKDSINAMVTKQGELKTQLDGTPLAITEPVPLYLLEAMGLQNKTPEEFSEAIEEDSDVPPTVLRETLALFSGKAVKLLAYNEQTTGAATEEVLKAAKDNGIPVVGFTETLPEGKDYVSWMTSNIEAVQSALQQ
;
A
#
# COMPACT_ATOMS: atom_id res chain seq x y z
N MET A 1 8.01 -3.80 18.57
CA MET A 1 8.24 -4.45 17.27
C MET A 1 7.17 -5.51 17.06
N SER A 2 6.19 -5.23 16.20
CA SER A 2 5.20 -6.25 15.78
C SER A 2 5.94 -7.31 14.98
N PHE A 3 5.62 -8.57 15.22
CA PHE A 3 6.16 -9.69 14.46
C PHE A 3 5.79 -9.63 12.97
N GLY A 4 4.72 -8.90 12.63
CA GLY A 4 4.35 -8.52 11.26
C GLY A 4 5.42 -7.67 10.56
N ALA A 5 6.11 -6.79 11.29
CA ALA A 5 7.18 -5.93 10.74
C ALA A 5 8.45 -6.71 10.35
N VAL A 6 8.62 -7.94 10.86
CA VAL A 6 9.76 -8.83 10.52
C VAL A 6 9.44 -9.71 9.30
N GLN A 7 8.18 -9.77 8.84
CA GLN A 7 7.74 -10.71 7.79
C GLN A 7 7.79 -10.20 6.35
N GLY A 8 8.03 -8.92 6.12
CA GLY A 8 8.32 -8.41 4.79
C GLY A 8 9.73 -8.77 4.28
N MET A 9 10.52 -9.52 5.05
CA MET A 9 11.98 -9.55 4.89
C MET A 9 12.63 -10.89 4.47
N LEU A 10 11.91 -11.96 4.14
CA LEU A 10 12.60 -13.24 3.85
C LEU A 10 12.08 -13.95 2.59
N GLU A 11 13.00 -14.12 1.63
CA GLU A 11 12.96 -14.99 0.44
C GLU A 11 12.46 -16.43 0.74
N PRO A 12 12.08 -17.21 -0.30
CA PRO A 12 11.64 -18.61 -0.15
C PRO A 12 12.65 -19.49 0.63
N MET A 13 12.13 -20.35 1.51
CA MET A 13 12.97 -21.19 2.39
C MET A 13 13.73 -22.25 1.59
N THR A 14 15.06 -22.27 1.73
CA THR A 14 15.93 -23.31 1.16
C THR A 14 15.53 -24.71 1.67
N PRO A 15 15.78 -25.79 0.91
CA PRO A 15 15.50 -27.16 1.36
C PRO A 15 16.12 -27.51 2.72
N LEU A 16 17.30 -26.94 3.02
CA LEU A 16 17.98 -27.09 4.31
C LEU A 16 17.21 -26.41 5.47
N GLY A 17 16.64 -25.23 5.22
CA GLY A 17 15.83 -24.52 6.21
C GLY A 17 14.52 -25.23 6.54
N GLN A 18 13.92 -25.91 5.57
CA GLN A 18 12.73 -26.73 5.78
C GLN A 18 13.04 -27.94 6.67
N ASP A 19 14.19 -28.58 6.48
CA ASP A 19 14.59 -29.75 7.24
C ASP A 19 14.98 -29.41 8.69
N ALA A 20 15.63 -28.26 8.90
CA ALA A 20 15.93 -27.74 10.24
C ALA A 20 14.65 -27.49 11.06
N ILE A 21 13.61 -26.92 10.43
CA ILE A 21 12.31 -26.67 11.08
C ILE A 21 11.63 -27.99 11.45
N ARG A 22 11.66 -29.01 10.57
CA ARG A 22 11.09 -30.33 10.85
C ARG A 22 11.74 -30.99 12.06
N HIS A 23 13.06 -30.92 12.18
CA HIS A 23 13.79 -31.46 13.34
C HIS A 23 13.46 -30.73 14.64
N LEU A 24 13.28 -29.40 14.59
CA LEU A 24 12.93 -28.58 15.75
C LEU A 24 11.53 -28.91 16.29
N PHE A 25 10.54 -29.06 15.39
CA PHE A 25 9.19 -29.50 15.76
C PHE A 25 9.15 -30.97 16.22
N GLY A 26 9.91 -31.85 15.59
CA GLY A 26 10.08 -33.24 16.02
C GLY A 26 10.66 -33.36 17.43
N GLY A 27 11.63 -32.51 17.78
CA GLY A 27 12.20 -32.42 19.12
C GLY A 27 11.20 -31.87 20.14
N ALA A 28 10.48 -30.80 19.81
CA ALA A 28 9.49 -30.19 20.69
C ALA A 28 8.33 -31.15 21.02
N ALA A 29 7.84 -31.91 20.05
CA ALA A 29 6.75 -32.86 20.28
C ALA A 29 7.12 -34.04 21.18
N ARG A 30 8.40 -34.46 21.19
CA ARG A 30 8.90 -35.48 22.12
C ARG A 30 8.83 -34.99 23.58
N MET A 31 9.04 -33.69 23.82
CA MET A 31 8.88 -33.09 25.16
C MET A 31 7.43 -33.12 25.66
N PHE A 32 6.45 -33.26 24.76
CA PHE A 32 5.03 -33.40 25.10
C PHE A 32 4.52 -34.85 24.98
N GLY A 33 5.44 -35.84 24.95
CA GLY A 33 5.10 -37.27 24.97
C GLY A 33 4.63 -37.86 23.65
N SER A 34 4.80 -37.14 22.53
CA SER A 34 4.42 -37.61 21.19
C SER A 34 5.64 -38.05 20.39
N ARG A 35 5.58 -39.22 19.76
CA ARG A 35 6.51 -39.62 18.68
C ARG A 35 5.88 -39.19 17.36
N LEU A 36 6.27 -38.01 16.87
CA LEU A 36 5.84 -37.58 15.55
C LEU A 36 6.64 -38.29 14.47
N ASP A 37 5.93 -38.93 13.55
CA ASP A 37 6.45 -39.36 12.27
C ASP A 37 6.45 -38.15 11.33
N LEU A 38 7.63 -37.66 10.97
CA LEU A 38 7.82 -36.41 10.20
C LEU A 38 7.59 -36.61 8.69
N ASP A 39 7.46 -37.86 8.23
CA ASP A 39 7.20 -38.21 6.82
C ASP A 39 5.70 -38.31 6.49
N ARG A 40 4.82 -38.17 7.50
CA ARG A 40 3.36 -38.08 7.31
C ARG A 40 2.86 -36.66 7.60
N PRO A 41 1.95 -36.09 6.79
CA PRO A 41 1.46 -34.72 6.94
C PRO A 41 0.47 -34.62 8.10
N SER A 42 0.94 -34.80 9.32
CA SER A 42 0.10 -34.85 10.51
C SER A 42 0.04 -33.52 11.26
N ILE A 43 1.06 -32.66 11.09
CA ILE A 43 1.18 -31.37 11.81
C ILE A 43 1.58 -30.19 10.92
N LEU A 44 2.44 -30.43 9.92
CA LEU A 44 2.93 -29.39 8.99
C LEU A 44 2.36 -29.64 7.59
N GLY A 45 1.53 -28.72 7.11
CA GLY A 45 1.04 -28.71 5.73
C GLY A 45 1.79 -27.66 4.90
N LEU A 46 2.12 -27.99 3.65
CA LEU A 46 2.61 -27.04 2.66
C LEU A 46 1.49 -26.74 1.67
N ALA A 47 1.13 -25.48 1.54
CA ALA A 47 0.18 -25.01 0.51
C ALA A 47 0.70 -23.68 -0.04
N GLY A 48 0.96 -23.62 -1.35
CA GLY A 48 1.44 -22.42 -2.04
C GLY A 48 2.68 -21.80 -1.39
N GLU A 49 3.74 -22.60 -1.21
CA GLU A 49 5.03 -22.19 -0.60
C GLU A 49 4.99 -21.74 0.88
N ARG A 50 3.84 -21.90 1.55
CA ARG A 50 3.65 -21.49 2.95
C ARG A 50 3.44 -22.68 3.88
N LEU A 51 4.00 -22.59 5.09
CA LEU A 51 3.93 -23.61 6.14
C LEU A 51 2.72 -23.37 7.04
N TRP A 52 1.89 -24.40 7.24
CA TRP A 52 0.72 -24.38 8.11
C TRP A 52 0.90 -25.34 9.27
N VAL A 53 0.61 -24.89 10.50
CA VAL A 53 0.69 -25.72 11.71
C VAL A 53 -0.72 -26.01 12.23
N ARG A 54 -1.02 -27.29 12.47
CA ARG A 54 -2.29 -27.67 13.13
C ARG A 54 -2.17 -27.53 14.64
N LEU A 55 -3.04 -26.72 15.25
CA LEU A 55 -3.03 -26.42 16.70
C LEU A 55 -3.96 -27.31 17.53
N ASP A 56 -4.76 -28.16 16.90
CA ASP A 56 -5.76 -29.01 17.55
C ASP A 56 -5.13 -29.95 18.59
N PHE A 57 -3.95 -30.49 18.30
CA PHE A 57 -3.21 -31.35 19.24
C PHE A 57 -2.73 -30.58 20.49
N VAL A 58 -2.20 -29.37 20.31
CA VAL A 58 -1.69 -28.52 21.39
C VAL A 58 -2.82 -28.08 22.33
N LEU A 59 -3.99 -27.76 21.76
CA LEU A 59 -5.15 -27.31 22.52
C LEU A 59 -5.91 -28.44 23.22
N ARG A 60 -5.68 -29.70 22.83
CA ARG A 60 -6.23 -30.90 23.49
C ARG A 60 -5.40 -31.37 24.68
N ASN A 61 -4.11 -31.02 24.76
CA ASN A 61 -3.25 -31.35 25.90
C ASN A 61 -3.48 -30.35 27.08
N PRO A 62 -3.61 -30.82 28.34
CA PRO A 62 -3.84 -29.94 29.51
C PRO A 62 -2.77 -28.87 29.70
N LEU A 63 -1.51 -29.21 29.41
CA LEU A 63 -0.36 -28.30 29.53
C LEU A 63 -0.36 -27.28 28.38
N GLY A 64 -0.62 -27.75 27.16
CA GLY A 64 -0.74 -26.90 25.96
C GLY A 64 -1.89 -25.90 26.05
N ARG A 65 -3.04 -26.30 26.58
CA ARG A 65 -4.20 -25.41 26.82
C ARG A 65 -3.92 -24.28 27.84
N ARG A 66 -2.97 -24.50 28.75
CA ARG A 66 -2.51 -23.48 29.71
C ARG A 66 -1.44 -22.55 29.13
N LEU A 67 -0.51 -23.09 28.35
CA LEU A 67 0.64 -22.34 27.83
C LEU A 67 0.38 -21.65 26.49
N ALA A 68 -0.40 -22.25 25.59
CA ALA A 68 -0.62 -21.74 24.24
C ALA A 68 -1.14 -20.29 24.20
N PRO A 69 -2.12 -19.85 25.03
CA PRO A 69 -2.57 -18.46 25.01
C PRO A 69 -1.49 -17.47 25.46
N ARG A 70 -0.61 -17.87 26.38
CA ARG A 70 0.50 -17.03 26.85
C ARG A 70 1.59 -16.90 25.79
N VAL A 71 1.94 -18.02 25.16
CA VAL A 71 2.94 -18.06 24.09
C VAL A 71 2.44 -17.31 22.86
N LEU A 72 1.20 -17.54 22.43
CA LEU A 72 0.63 -16.89 21.24
C LEU A 72 0.48 -15.38 21.41
N ARG A 73 0.12 -14.88 22.61
CA ARG A 73 0.11 -13.43 22.90
C ARG A 73 1.50 -12.80 22.84
N LEU A 74 2.54 -13.54 23.19
CA LEU A 74 3.92 -13.09 23.15
C LEU A 74 4.47 -13.04 21.72
N LEU A 75 3.98 -13.92 20.85
CA LEU A 75 4.35 -14.00 19.45
C LEU A 75 3.60 -13.01 18.57
N GLU A 76 2.29 -12.91 18.77
CA GLU A 76 1.42 -12.04 17.98
C GLU A 76 0.18 -11.64 18.82
N PRO A 77 0.12 -10.39 19.32
CA PRO A 77 -0.92 -9.96 20.25
C PRO A 77 -2.36 -10.03 19.69
N SER A 78 -2.54 -9.89 18.37
CA SER A 78 -3.80 -10.00 17.62
C SER A 78 -4.35 -11.44 17.64
N VAL A 79 -3.52 -12.41 17.26
CA VAL A 79 -3.83 -13.84 17.31
C VAL A 79 -4.13 -14.32 18.73
N GLY A 80 -3.38 -13.83 19.71
CA GLY A 80 -3.62 -14.12 21.12
C GLY A 80 -4.97 -13.60 21.67
N ARG A 81 -5.54 -12.56 21.05
CA ARG A 81 -6.89 -12.04 21.37
C ARG A 81 -7.99 -12.90 20.72
N ILE A 82 -7.82 -13.30 19.47
CA ILE A 82 -8.77 -14.17 18.74
C ILE A 82 -8.93 -15.52 19.46
N VAL A 83 -7.82 -16.15 19.86
CA VAL A 83 -7.85 -17.44 20.59
C VAL A 83 -8.46 -17.30 21.98
N ALA A 84 -8.33 -16.13 22.62
CA ALA A 84 -8.98 -15.85 23.89
C ALA A 84 -10.50 -15.64 23.73
N GLY A 85 -10.93 -14.95 22.67
CA GLY A 85 -12.34 -14.78 22.30
C GLY A 85 -13.01 -16.11 22.00
N LEU A 86 -12.39 -16.95 21.17
CA LEU A 86 -12.87 -18.31 20.86
C LEU A 86 -13.00 -19.23 22.08
N ARG A 87 -12.32 -18.92 23.19
CA ARG A 87 -12.40 -19.68 24.44
C ARG A 87 -13.54 -19.20 25.35
N ALA A 88 -13.97 -17.95 25.20
CA ALA A 88 -15.10 -17.38 25.92
C ALA A 88 -16.46 -17.86 25.36
N GLU A 89 -16.46 -18.46 24.16
CA GLU A 89 -17.64 -19.04 23.50
C GLU A 89 -18.24 -20.23 24.29
N PRO A 90 -19.52 -20.15 24.72
CA PRO A 90 -20.23 -21.23 25.39
C PRO A 90 -20.48 -22.40 24.42
N GLY A 91 -19.54 -23.34 24.36
CA GLY A 91 -19.56 -24.51 23.48
C GLY A 91 -18.16 -25.00 23.10
N LEU A 92 -17.17 -24.11 23.13
CA LEU A 92 -15.75 -24.43 22.91
C LEU A 92 -14.92 -24.34 24.20
N GLY A 93 -15.44 -23.69 25.25
CA GLY A 93 -14.77 -23.49 26.55
C GLY A 93 -14.97 -24.60 27.60
N GLY A 94 -15.83 -25.59 27.36
CA GLY A 94 -16.16 -26.63 28.35
C GLY A 94 -15.23 -27.84 28.35
N THR A 95 -14.88 -28.37 29.53
CA THR A 95 -14.38 -29.74 29.67
C THR A 95 -15.46 -30.70 29.21
N VAL A 96 -15.20 -31.48 28.15
CA VAL A 96 -16.05 -32.61 27.77
C VAL A 96 -16.18 -33.54 28.98
N PRO A 97 -17.38 -33.76 29.55
CA PRO A 97 -17.55 -34.76 30.59
C PRO A 97 -17.31 -36.13 29.98
N ASN A 98 -16.56 -36.96 30.71
CA ASN A 98 -16.29 -38.33 30.31
C ASN A 98 -17.59 -39.16 30.48
N SER A 99 -18.46 -39.19 29.49
CA SER A 99 -19.61 -40.11 29.46
C SER A 99 -19.78 -40.76 28.09
N ARG A 100 -19.93 -42.09 28.10
CA ARG A 100 -19.98 -42.97 26.92
C ARG A 100 -21.32 -42.98 26.18
N HIS A 101 -22.13 -41.92 26.22
CA HIS A 101 -23.38 -41.87 25.44
C HIS A 101 -23.71 -40.45 24.95
N PRO A 102 -24.09 -40.27 23.66
CA PRO A 102 -24.50 -38.99 23.12
C PRO A 102 -25.93 -38.65 23.53
N GLN A 103 -26.17 -37.38 23.91
CA GLN A 103 -27.52 -36.80 24.07
C GLN A 103 -27.76 -35.77 22.94
N PRO A 104 -29.02 -35.52 22.54
CA PRO A 104 -29.34 -34.68 21.39
C PRO A 104 -29.08 -33.20 21.68
N ILE A 105 -28.43 -32.51 20.75
CA ILE A 105 -28.25 -31.06 20.80
C ILE A 105 -29.57 -30.41 20.37
N GLY A 106 -30.18 -29.64 21.27
CA GLY A 106 -31.35 -28.81 20.98
C GLY A 106 -30.98 -27.59 20.11
N HIS A 107 -31.90 -27.24 19.22
CA HIS A 107 -31.99 -26.08 18.31
C HIS A 107 -30.86 -25.03 18.32
N PHE A 108 -30.19 -24.91 17.18
CA PHE A 108 -29.40 -23.74 16.78
C PHE A 108 -30.32 -22.65 16.19
N ASP A 109 -30.08 -21.40 16.59
CA ASP A 109 -30.72 -20.17 16.07
C ASP A 109 -30.14 -19.84 14.69
N THR A 110 -31.01 -19.69 13.68
CA THR A 110 -30.69 -19.54 12.25
C THR A 110 -30.22 -18.14 11.83
N ARG A 111 -29.84 -17.26 12.76
CA ARG A 111 -29.47 -15.86 12.46
C ARG A 111 -28.04 -15.63 11.91
N TYR A 112 -27.23 -16.67 11.72
CA TYR A 112 -25.81 -16.51 11.32
C TYR A 112 -25.40 -17.22 10.01
N CYS A 113 -26.34 -17.53 9.11
CA CYS A 113 -26.06 -18.24 7.86
C CYS A 113 -25.93 -17.34 6.61
N LEU A 114 -25.65 -16.04 6.72
CA LEU A 114 -25.41 -15.19 5.54
C LEU A 114 -24.00 -14.60 5.55
N HIS A 115 -23.38 -14.69 4.37
CA HIS A 115 -22.06 -14.22 3.95
C HIS A 115 -20.84 -15.08 4.25
N LEU A 116 -20.62 -16.07 3.38
CA LEU A 116 -19.31 -16.40 2.82
C LEU A 116 -19.51 -16.95 1.40
N ASP A 117 -19.82 -16.06 0.45
CA ASP A 117 -19.80 -16.35 -0.99
C ASP A 117 -19.18 -15.14 -1.72
N TRP A 118 -17.84 -15.12 -1.83
CA TRP A 118 -17.14 -14.55 -3.00
C TRP A 118 -15.65 -14.94 -2.99
N LEU A 119 -15.28 -15.91 -3.84
CA LEU A 119 -13.95 -16.07 -4.45
C LEU A 119 -13.99 -17.24 -5.46
N SER A 120 -14.76 -17.10 -6.56
CA SER A 120 -14.36 -17.67 -7.86
C SER A 120 -15.24 -17.12 -8.99
N SER A 121 -14.62 -16.38 -9.93
CA SER A 121 -15.23 -16.06 -11.22
C SER A 121 -14.61 -16.93 -12.30
N GLY A 122 -15.42 -17.79 -12.92
CA GLY A 122 -15.15 -18.50 -14.18
C GLY A 122 -16.49 -18.90 -14.84
N PRO A 123 -16.68 -18.73 -16.17
CA PRO A 123 -18.00 -18.83 -16.82
C PRO A 123 -18.40 -20.28 -17.17
N PRO A 124 -19.66 -20.53 -17.63
CA PRO A 124 -20.47 -21.65 -17.14
C PRO A 124 -20.55 -22.86 -18.08
N ALA A 125 -20.77 -24.04 -17.50
CA ALA A 125 -21.36 -25.19 -18.21
C ALA A 125 -22.23 -26.05 -17.27
N HIS A 126 -23.54 -25.87 -17.42
CA HIS A 126 -24.67 -26.79 -17.23
C HIS A 126 -24.70 -27.85 -16.09
N LEU A 127 -25.84 -27.77 -15.37
CA LEU A 127 -26.66 -28.81 -14.71
C LEU A 127 -26.45 -29.07 -13.20
N GLY A 128 -27.52 -28.78 -12.43
CA GLY A 128 -27.89 -29.52 -11.21
C GLY A 128 -28.00 -28.68 -9.93
N SER A 129 -29.19 -28.61 -9.34
CA SER A 129 -29.51 -27.96 -8.05
C SER A 129 -28.79 -28.61 -6.84
N PRO A 130 -28.66 -27.89 -5.70
CA PRO A 130 -27.66 -28.17 -4.66
C PRO A 130 -28.13 -29.12 -3.54
N GLN A 131 -27.20 -29.85 -2.93
CA GLN A 131 -27.35 -30.42 -1.59
C GLN A 131 -26.24 -29.90 -0.66
N LEU A 132 -26.66 -29.33 0.47
CA LEU A 132 -25.82 -28.90 1.58
C LEU A 132 -25.30 -30.11 2.37
N SER A 133 -23.99 -30.14 2.66
CA SER A 133 -23.41 -30.96 3.72
C SER A 133 -22.45 -30.11 4.55
N CYS A 134 -22.81 -29.85 5.80
CA CYS A 134 -22.00 -29.12 6.78
C CYS A 134 -21.13 -30.14 7.55
N SER A 135 -19.81 -30.11 7.36
CA SER A 135 -18.86 -31.01 8.01
C SER A 135 -17.95 -30.25 8.98
N THR A 136 -18.13 -30.51 10.28
CA THR A 136 -17.17 -30.42 11.41
C THR A 136 -16.04 -29.38 11.36
N GLY A 137 -16.12 -28.41 12.26
CA GLY A 137 -15.16 -27.31 12.45
C GLY A 137 -13.69 -27.75 12.61
N ARG A 138 -12.82 -27.13 11.80
CA ARG A 138 -11.36 -27.21 11.88
C ARG A 138 -10.81 -25.79 11.99
N ILE A 139 -9.98 -25.53 13.00
CA ILE A 139 -9.32 -24.23 13.19
C ILE A 139 -7.85 -24.39 12.79
N THR A 140 -7.45 -23.77 11.68
CA THR A 140 -6.05 -23.68 11.20
C THR A 140 -5.53 -22.27 11.44
N MET A 141 -4.33 -22.13 11.99
CA MET A 141 -3.72 -20.84 12.30
C MET A 141 -2.37 -20.70 11.60
N ARG A 142 -2.10 -19.52 11.03
CA ARG A 142 -0.80 -19.18 10.44
C ARG A 142 0.20 -18.91 11.57
N ILE A 143 1.40 -19.50 11.50
CA ILE A 143 2.52 -19.15 12.38
C ILE A 143 3.60 -18.53 11.51
N ARG A 144 4.06 -17.33 11.88
CA ARG A 144 5.25 -16.72 11.28
C ARG A 144 6.42 -16.76 12.32
N LYS A 145 7.64 -16.38 11.95
CA LYS A 145 8.93 -16.93 12.48
C LYS A 145 9.44 -16.41 13.84
N LEU A 146 9.61 -17.28 14.84
CA LEU A 146 10.47 -17.02 16.02
C LEU A 146 11.94 -17.10 15.62
N ALA A 147 12.69 -16.01 15.75
CA ALA A 147 14.16 -16.06 15.76
C ALA A 147 14.64 -15.88 17.20
N ALA A 148 15.17 -16.95 17.79
CA ALA A 148 15.97 -16.89 19.01
C ALA A 148 17.41 -16.55 18.62
N GLY A 149 17.96 -15.50 19.23
CA GLY A 149 19.37 -15.19 19.13
C GLY A 149 20.22 -16.19 19.93
N LEU A 150 21.33 -16.63 19.35
CA LEU A 150 22.52 -17.02 20.09
C LEU A 150 23.78 -16.81 19.24
N VAL A 151 24.72 -16.11 19.84
CA VAL A 151 26.12 -15.87 19.46
C VAL A 151 26.91 -17.19 19.37
N LEU A 152 27.77 -17.38 18.37
CA LEU A 152 29.20 -17.78 18.54
C LEU A 152 29.96 -17.84 17.20
N LEU A 153 31.08 -17.08 17.16
CA LEU A 153 32.41 -17.40 16.61
C LEU A 153 32.53 -18.34 15.40
N LEU A 154 33.11 -17.82 14.30
CA LEU A 154 34.33 -18.39 13.72
C LEU A 154 35.03 -17.39 12.78
N ALA A 155 36.21 -16.96 13.22
CA ALA A 155 37.23 -16.33 12.41
C ALA A 155 37.89 -17.39 11.50
N GLY A 156 38.27 -16.98 10.30
CA GLY A 156 39.00 -17.83 9.36
C GLY A 156 39.55 -17.01 8.20
N ALA A 157 40.67 -16.33 8.46
CA ALA A 157 41.48 -15.67 7.45
C ALA A 157 42.16 -16.71 6.54
N VAL A 158 42.21 -16.42 5.23
CA VAL A 158 43.27 -16.94 4.35
C VAL A 158 43.91 -15.76 3.64
N VAL A 159 45.19 -15.56 3.94
CA VAL A 159 46.13 -14.65 3.30
C VAL A 159 46.89 -15.43 2.22
N VAL A 160 47.45 -14.67 1.28
CA VAL A 160 48.66 -14.95 0.45
C VAL A 160 48.37 -15.26 -1.02
N GLY A 161 48.87 -14.35 -1.86
CA GLY A 161 49.05 -14.51 -3.30
C GLY A 161 49.86 -13.35 -3.89
N CYS A 162 51.10 -13.20 -3.43
CA CYS A 162 52.08 -12.22 -3.90
C CYS A 162 52.76 -12.74 -5.18
N SER A 163 52.98 -11.90 -6.20
CA SER A 163 54.15 -12.00 -7.08
C SER A 163 54.34 -10.73 -7.91
N SER A 164 55.45 -10.06 -7.65
CA SER A 164 56.04 -8.97 -8.42
C SER A 164 56.80 -9.52 -9.62
N ALA A 165 56.78 -8.83 -10.76
CA ALA A 165 57.83 -8.94 -11.78
C ALA A 165 58.14 -7.58 -12.41
N ALA A 166 59.42 -7.24 -12.27
CA ALA A 166 60.29 -6.25 -12.91
C ALA A 166 59.76 -5.42 -14.10
N GLY A 167 60.16 -4.14 -14.06
CA GLY A 167 59.85 -3.15 -15.07
C GLY A 167 60.66 -3.24 -16.36
N VAL A 168 60.10 -2.56 -17.36
CA VAL A 168 60.80 -2.01 -18.52
C VAL A 168 60.28 -0.58 -18.69
N SER A 169 61.20 0.38 -18.56
CA SER A 169 60.98 1.77 -18.91
C SER A 169 61.00 1.90 -20.43
N THR A 170 59.83 2.16 -21.03
CA THR A 170 59.72 2.74 -22.37
C THR A 170 58.74 3.89 -22.29
N SER A 171 59.28 5.10 -22.43
CA SER A 171 58.56 6.34 -22.62
C SER A 171 57.75 6.28 -23.92
N SER A 172 56.46 6.01 -23.79
CA SER A 172 55.46 6.27 -24.82
C SER A 172 54.39 7.16 -24.20
N THR A 173 54.35 8.41 -24.67
CA THR A 173 53.35 9.43 -24.36
C THR A 173 51.97 8.87 -24.61
N SER A 174 51.39 8.25 -23.58
CA SER A 174 50.04 7.75 -23.57
C SER A 174 49.21 8.93 -23.11
N ALA A 175 48.52 9.58 -24.04
CA ALA A 175 47.42 10.44 -23.69
C ALA A 175 46.45 9.59 -22.86
N SER A 176 46.44 9.80 -21.55
CA SER A 176 45.38 9.29 -20.70
C SER A 176 44.07 9.77 -21.33
N PRO A 177 43.15 8.90 -21.75
CA PRO A 177 41.79 9.35 -21.89
C PRO A 177 41.43 9.83 -20.48
N THR A 178 41.21 11.14 -20.34
CA THR A 178 40.39 11.66 -19.26
C THR A 178 39.06 10.97 -19.44
N SER A 179 38.88 9.83 -18.79
CA SER A 179 37.58 9.35 -18.39
C SER A 179 37.07 10.39 -17.42
N GLY A 180 36.52 11.48 -17.96
CA GLY A 180 35.52 12.26 -17.25
C GLY A 180 34.38 11.28 -17.02
N GLY A 181 34.46 10.54 -15.91
CA GLY A 181 33.39 9.67 -15.48
C GLY A 181 32.15 10.54 -15.41
N ALA A 182 31.14 10.21 -16.22
CA ALA A 182 29.86 10.89 -16.14
C ALA A 182 29.44 10.88 -14.66
N ALA A 183 29.12 12.05 -14.12
CA ALA A 183 28.69 12.17 -12.74
C ALA A 183 27.54 11.18 -12.49
N GLU A 184 27.59 10.46 -11.37
CA GLU A 184 26.54 9.52 -11.04
C GLU A 184 25.20 10.26 -10.91
N PRO A 185 24.10 9.72 -11.49
CA PRO A 185 22.78 10.34 -11.38
C PRO A 185 22.37 10.60 -9.93
N ILE A 186 21.62 11.69 -9.71
CA ILE A 186 21.06 12.00 -8.39
C ILE A 186 20.04 10.91 -8.04
N THR A 187 20.24 10.22 -6.92
CA THR A 187 19.28 9.25 -6.40
C THR A 187 18.10 9.99 -5.77
N VAL A 188 16.91 9.76 -6.31
CA VAL A 188 15.66 10.38 -5.86
C VAL A 188 14.73 9.27 -5.38
N VAL A 189 14.15 9.44 -4.19
CA VAL A 189 13.06 8.58 -3.71
C VAL A 189 11.81 9.43 -3.57
N ALA A 190 10.72 9.03 -4.21
CA ALA A 190 9.42 9.69 -4.09
C ALA A 190 8.45 8.76 -3.34
N SER A 191 7.57 9.34 -2.52
CA SER A 191 6.53 8.57 -1.86
C SER A 191 5.57 7.92 -2.84
N THR A 192 5.13 8.67 -3.86
CA THR A 192 4.28 8.18 -4.94
C THR A 192 4.97 8.23 -6.31
N ASN A 193 4.44 7.48 -7.27
CA ASN A 193 4.84 7.58 -8.68
C ASN A 193 4.51 8.95 -9.29
N VAL A 194 3.49 9.66 -8.78
CA VAL A 194 3.12 11.01 -9.22
C VAL A 194 4.28 11.99 -9.04
N TRP A 195 4.82 12.06 -7.82
CA TRP A 195 5.98 12.92 -7.53
C TRP A 195 7.26 12.40 -8.18
N GLY A 196 7.37 11.07 -8.34
CA GLY A 196 8.49 10.44 -9.03
C GLY A 196 8.55 10.80 -10.52
N ASP A 197 7.43 10.80 -11.22
CA ASP A 197 7.34 11.17 -12.63
C ASP A 197 7.70 12.64 -12.85
N LEU A 198 7.21 13.54 -12.00
CA LEU A 198 7.59 14.96 -12.03
C LEU A 198 9.10 15.15 -11.82
N ALA A 199 9.70 14.40 -10.88
CA ALA A 199 11.13 14.41 -10.65
C ALA A 199 11.92 13.88 -11.84
N ALA A 200 11.48 12.79 -12.46
CA ALA A 200 12.08 12.26 -13.69
C ALA A 200 11.93 13.24 -14.85
N GLY A 201 10.79 13.93 -14.96
CA GLY A 201 10.52 14.95 -15.98
C GLY A 201 11.47 16.14 -15.89
N VAL A 202 11.80 16.60 -14.68
CA VAL A 202 12.80 17.67 -14.47
C VAL A 202 14.23 17.14 -14.63
N GLY A 203 14.53 15.98 -14.05
CA GLY A 203 15.88 15.45 -13.92
C GLY A 203 16.43 14.75 -15.17
N GLY A 204 15.56 14.20 -16.02
CA GLY A 204 15.94 13.41 -17.18
C GLY A 204 16.87 12.23 -16.82
N ASP A 205 17.90 12.01 -17.63
CA ASP A 205 18.91 10.96 -17.42
C ASP A 205 19.91 11.27 -16.30
N LYS A 206 19.81 12.45 -15.66
CA LYS A 206 20.68 12.87 -14.55
C LYS A 206 20.11 12.50 -13.19
N VAL A 207 18.95 11.86 -13.13
CA VAL A 207 18.33 11.36 -11.90
C VAL A 207 17.99 9.89 -12.04
N THR A 208 18.06 9.16 -10.93
CA THR A 208 17.52 7.81 -10.80
C THR A 208 16.40 7.86 -9.78
N VAL A 209 15.15 7.72 -10.24
CA VAL A 209 13.96 7.84 -9.39
C VAL A 209 13.49 6.47 -8.93
N THR A 210 13.18 6.35 -7.64
CA THR A 210 12.46 5.21 -7.05
C THR A 210 11.19 5.72 -6.40
N SER A 211 10.03 5.26 -6.85
CA SER A 211 8.74 5.57 -6.22
C SER A 211 8.30 4.42 -5.31
N ILE A 212 7.90 4.75 -4.08
CA ILE A 212 7.53 3.77 -3.06
C ILE A 212 6.14 3.18 -3.33
N ILE A 213 5.15 4.03 -3.57
CA ILE A 213 3.81 3.67 -4.00
C ILE A 213 3.73 3.93 -5.50
N ASN A 214 3.57 2.86 -6.28
CA ASN A 214 3.60 2.94 -7.75
C ASN A 214 2.61 2.01 -8.46
N ASP A 215 1.77 1.32 -7.69
CA ASP A 215 0.78 0.36 -8.19
C ASP A 215 -0.62 1.00 -8.11
N PRO A 216 -1.27 1.27 -9.26
CA PRO A 216 -2.60 1.86 -9.29
C PRO A 216 -3.72 0.92 -8.83
N SER A 217 -3.41 -0.32 -8.47
CA SER A 217 -4.36 -1.24 -7.85
C SER A 217 -4.27 -1.27 -6.31
N GLN A 218 -3.30 -0.55 -5.73
CA GLN A 218 -3.14 -0.49 -4.28
C GLN A 218 -3.79 0.76 -3.72
N ASP A 219 -4.49 0.59 -2.60
CA ASP A 219 -4.88 1.69 -1.72
C ASP A 219 -3.61 2.26 -1.07
N PRO A 220 -3.28 3.54 -1.31
CA PRO A 220 -2.10 4.18 -0.75
C PRO A 220 -2.17 4.39 0.77
N HIS A 221 -3.35 4.48 1.37
CA HIS A 221 -3.56 4.67 2.81
C HIS A 221 -3.30 3.38 3.60
N GLU A 222 -3.48 2.22 2.97
CA GLU A 222 -3.14 0.92 3.58
C GLU A 222 -1.66 0.53 3.44
N TYR A 223 -0.84 1.37 2.78
CA TYR A 223 0.53 1.01 2.44
C TYR A 223 1.38 0.64 3.67
N GLN A 224 2.16 -0.44 3.54
CA GLN A 224 3.09 -0.89 4.58
C GLN A 224 4.54 -0.81 4.11
N ALA A 225 5.36 -0.14 4.92
CA ALA A 225 6.80 0.01 4.70
C ALA A 225 7.53 -1.33 4.48
N SER A 226 8.34 -1.40 3.42
CA SER A 226 9.20 -2.55 3.11
C SER A 226 10.68 -2.27 3.42
N GLY A 227 11.47 -3.33 3.67
CA GLY A 227 12.92 -3.21 3.88
C GLY A 227 13.68 -2.70 2.64
N GLN A 228 13.16 -2.97 1.44
CA GLN A 228 13.72 -2.44 0.20
C GLN A 228 13.58 -0.92 0.11
N ASN A 229 12.43 -0.38 0.55
CA ASN A 229 12.16 1.06 0.55
C ASN A 229 13.02 1.79 1.59
N GLN A 230 13.31 1.16 2.74
CA GLN A 230 14.31 1.67 3.68
C GLN A 230 15.71 1.73 3.08
N LEU A 231 16.14 0.71 2.34
CA LEU A 231 17.44 0.73 1.66
C LEU A 231 17.51 1.84 0.61
N ALA A 232 16.46 2.04 -0.17
CA ALA A 232 16.38 3.15 -1.14
C ALA A 232 16.50 4.51 -0.43
N LEU A 233 15.72 4.74 0.64
CA LEU A 233 15.78 5.97 1.44
C LEU A 233 17.15 6.20 2.08
N SER A 234 17.84 5.15 2.51
CA SER A 234 19.19 5.27 3.09
C SER A 234 20.25 5.80 2.12
N LYS A 235 19.99 5.69 0.81
CA LYS A 235 20.91 6.11 -0.28
C LYS A 235 20.42 7.36 -1.03
N ALA A 236 19.26 7.91 -0.66
CA ALA A 236 18.63 8.99 -1.40
C ALA A 236 19.40 10.32 -1.24
N LYS A 237 19.70 10.93 -2.40
CA LYS A 237 20.03 12.35 -2.64
C LYS A 237 18.91 13.28 -2.17
N VAL A 238 17.75 12.98 -2.72
CA VAL A 238 16.52 13.77 -2.59
C VAL A 238 15.40 12.81 -2.23
N VAL A 239 14.56 13.21 -1.28
CA VAL A 239 13.32 12.52 -0.95
C VAL A 239 12.16 13.46 -1.22
N ILE A 240 11.13 12.97 -1.87
CA ILE A 240 9.93 13.75 -2.19
C ILE A 240 8.76 13.10 -1.47
N GLU A 241 8.11 13.88 -0.63
CA GLU A 241 6.91 13.55 0.12
C GLU A 241 5.77 14.44 -0.36
N ASN A 242 4.56 13.92 -0.30
CA ASN A 242 3.33 14.67 -0.44
C ASN A 242 3.15 15.59 0.77
N GLY A 243 3.23 15.04 1.98
CA GLY A 243 2.84 15.72 3.21
C GLY A 243 1.32 15.74 3.40
N GLY A 244 0.85 16.51 4.37
CA GLY A 244 -0.58 16.63 4.68
C GLY A 244 -1.15 15.50 5.54
N GLY A 245 -0.39 14.44 5.80
CA GLY A 245 -0.83 13.21 6.49
C GLY A 245 -0.63 11.98 5.61
N TYR A 246 -0.76 12.15 4.30
CA TYR A 246 -0.75 11.13 3.25
C TYR A 246 0.38 10.10 3.35
N ASP A 247 1.60 10.56 3.62
CA ASP A 247 2.81 9.73 3.56
C ASP A 247 3.71 9.86 4.79
N ASP A 248 3.10 10.00 5.97
CA ASP A 248 3.79 10.05 7.28
C ASP A 248 4.73 8.86 7.54
N PHE A 249 4.51 7.74 6.85
CA PHE A 249 5.40 6.59 6.89
C PHE A 249 6.81 6.91 6.37
N ILE A 250 6.98 7.89 5.46
CA ILE A 250 8.28 8.31 4.94
C ILE A 250 9.12 8.93 6.06
N ALA A 251 8.55 9.86 6.83
CA ALA A 251 9.25 10.50 7.95
C ALA A 251 9.72 9.45 8.98
N THR A 252 8.88 8.44 9.25
CA THR A 252 9.23 7.32 10.13
C THR A 252 10.40 6.50 9.57
N MET A 253 10.37 6.16 8.27
CA MET A 253 11.45 5.43 7.62
C MET A 253 12.75 6.23 7.55
N LEU A 254 12.69 7.53 7.25
CA LEU A 254 13.85 8.41 7.21
C LEU A 254 14.56 8.50 8.56
N LYS A 255 13.78 8.61 9.63
CA LYS A 255 14.31 8.57 10.99
C LYS A 255 14.98 7.23 11.32
N ALA A 256 14.42 6.12 10.83
CA ALA A 256 14.98 4.79 11.06
C ALA A 256 16.30 4.54 10.32
N VAL A 257 16.44 5.05 9.09
CA VAL A 257 17.65 4.86 8.25
C VAL A 257 18.74 5.90 8.52
N ASN A 258 18.43 6.95 9.27
CA ASN A 258 19.35 8.02 9.70
C ASN A 258 20.11 8.67 8.53
N ASN A 259 19.44 8.89 7.40
CA ASN A 259 20.01 9.62 6.26
C ASN A 259 19.80 11.13 6.44
N SER A 260 20.65 11.76 7.24
CA SER A 260 20.60 13.22 7.47
C SER A 260 21.10 14.06 6.30
N SER A 261 21.67 13.43 5.26
CA SER A 261 22.17 14.11 4.06
C SER A 261 21.12 14.28 2.96
N ALA A 262 19.99 13.56 3.03
CA ALA A 262 18.93 13.69 2.06
C ALA A 262 18.28 15.08 2.15
N THR A 263 18.08 15.73 1.00
CA THR A 263 17.18 16.88 0.92
C THR A 263 15.74 16.37 0.82
N VAL A 264 14.91 16.69 1.81
CA VAL A 264 13.48 16.31 1.81
C VAL A 264 12.65 17.46 1.24
N LEU A 265 11.85 17.15 0.23
CA LEU A 265 10.91 18.06 -0.42
C LEU A 265 9.49 17.61 -0.07
N ASN A 266 8.74 18.44 0.64
CA ASN A 266 7.37 18.14 1.06
C ASN A 266 6.40 19.02 0.26
N ALA A 267 5.55 18.41 -0.58
CA ALA A 267 4.70 19.12 -1.55
C ALA A 267 3.71 20.07 -0.87
N VAL A 268 3.05 19.63 0.22
CA VAL A 268 2.16 20.47 1.03
C VAL A 268 2.92 21.67 1.60
N THR A 269 4.10 21.47 2.19
CA THR A 269 4.91 22.58 2.72
C THR A 269 5.32 23.55 1.61
N ILE A 270 5.72 23.04 0.44
CA ILE A 270 6.09 23.85 -0.73
C ILE A 270 4.89 24.64 -1.27
N SER A 271 3.69 24.06 -1.21
CA SER A 271 2.46 24.72 -1.64
C SER A 271 2.14 25.95 -0.79
N GLY A 272 2.47 25.91 0.50
CA GLY A 272 2.05 26.88 1.51
C GLY A 272 0.58 26.74 1.90
N LYS A 273 -0.11 25.66 1.48
CA LYS A 273 -1.46 25.33 1.93
C LYS A 273 -1.41 24.93 3.40
N THR A 274 -2.44 25.35 4.11
CA THR A 274 -2.68 24.98 5.51
C THR A 274 -4.14 24.64 5.65
N ALA A 275 -4.46 23.75 6.59
CA ALA A 275 -5.81 23.57 7.10
C ALA A 275 -6.49 24.93 7.36
N ALA A 276 -7.71 25.10 6.87
CA ALA A 276 -8.51 26.27 7.17
C ALA A 276 -9.31 26.02 8.46
N GLY A 277 -9.33 26.98 9.39
CA GLY A 277 -10.38 27.04 10.42
C GLY A 277 -10.54 25.85 11.38
N GLY A 278 -9.58 24.91 11.45
CA GLY A 278 -9.69 23.69 12.27
C GLY A 278 -10.18 22.45 11.52
N GLU A 279 -10.36 22.53 10.20
CA GLU A 279 -10.59 21.39 9.29
C GLU A 279 -9.27 20.67 8.98
N GLU A 280 -9.33 19.41 8.55
CA GLU A 280 -8.17 18.71 8.02
C GLU A 280 -7.81 19.23 6.61
N LEU A 281 -6.53 19.22 6.27
CA LEU A 281 -6.08 19.66 4.94
C LEU A 281 -6.33 18.52 3.95
N ASN A 282 -7.09 18.77 2.87
CA ASN A 282 -7.11 17.85 1.72
C ASN A 282 -5.69 17.64 1.18
N GLU A 283 -5.19 16.42 1.31
CA GLU A 283 -3.81 16.07 1.05
C GLU A 283 -3.49 15.80 -0.42
N HIS A 284 -4.50 15.71 -1.29
CA HIS A 284 -4.37 15.33 -2.71
C HIS A 284 -3.81 16.46 -3.60
N VAL A 285 -2.76 17.14 -3.14
CA VAL A 285 -2.21 18.37 -3.72
C VAL A 285 -1.54 18.18 -5.08
N TRP A 286 -1.34 16.95 -5.55
CA TRP A 286 -0.93 16.70 -6.94
C TRP A 286 -2.03 17.06 -7.95
N TYR A 287 -3.30 17.12 -7.53
CA TYR A 287 -4.38 17.65 -8.36
C TYR A 287 -4.43 19.19 -8.40
N ASP A 288 -3.62 19.88 -7.57
CA ASP A 288 -3.49 21.34 -7.56
C ASP A 288 -2.31 21.81 -8.42
N PHE A 289 -2.58 22.21 -9.66
CA PHE A 289 -1.51 22.64 -10.59
C PHE A 289 -0.64 23.79 -10.08
N PRO A 290 -1.15 24.81 -9.35
CA PRO A 290 -0.30 25.81 -8.71
C PRO A 290 0.74 25.20 -7.73
N THR A 291 0.34 24.18 -6.96
CA THR A 291 1.26 23.42 -6.10
C THR A 291 2.28 22.67 -6.93
N VAL A 292 1.85 21.96 -7.97
CA VAL A 292 2.75 21.18 -8.82
C VAL A 292 3.78 22.06 -9.51
N LEU A 293 3.41 23.25 -10.00
CA LEU A 293 4.34 24.23 -10.55
C LEU A 293 5.43 24.63 -9.54
N LYS A 294 5.05 24.90 -8.28
CA LYS A 294 6.01 25.23 -7.20
C LYS A 294 6.93 24.05 -6.88
N VAL A 295 6.41 22.82 -6.89
CA VAL A 295 7.22 21.61 -6.71
C VAL A 295 8.21 21.43 -7.85
N VAL A 296 7.82 21.68 -9.11
CA VAL A 296 8.72 21.66 -10.27
C VAL A 296 9.85 22.69 -10.14
N ASP A 297 9.55 23.92 -9.69
CA ASP A 297 10.57 24.94 -9.41
C ASP A 297 11.52 24.50 -8.28
N ARG A 298 10.97 23.85 -7.25
CA ARG A 298 11.77 23.33 -6.14
C ARG A 298 12.67 22.17 -6.56
N LEU A 299 12.18 21.27 -7.42
CA LEU A 299 12.98 20.18 -8.01
C LEU A 299 14.12 20.75 -8.84
N GLN A 300 13.84 21.70 -9.74
CA GLN A 300 14.84 22.33 -10.59
C GLN A 300 15.95 22.98 -9.77
N SER A 301 15.60 23.77 -8.76
CA SER A 301 16.60 24.44 -7.89
C SER A 301 17.39 23.46 -7.04
N THR A 302 16.74 22.40 -6.54
CA THR A 302 17.39 21.35 -5.73
C THR A 302 18.38 20.55 -6.58
N PHE A 303 17.97 20.07 -7.75
CA PHE A 303 18.86 19.33 -8.65
C PHE A 303 20.03 20.19 -9.13
N SER A 304 19.79 21.46 -9.45
CA SER A 304 20.86 22.40 -9.84
C SER A 304 21.86 22.69 -8.71
N SER A 305 21.42 22.62 -7.44
CA SER A 305 22.34 22.77 -6.30
C SER A 305 23.17 21.51 -6.04
N ILE A 306 22.65 20.33 -6.39
CA ILE A 306 23.34 19.05 -6.22
C ILE A 306 24.31 18.81 -7.39
N ASP A 307 23.92 19.19 -8.60
CA ASP A 307 24.68 18.99 -9.84
C ASP A 307 24.63 20.27 -10.70
N ALA A 308 25.56 21.18 -10.41
CA ALA A 308 25.63 22.49 -11.06
C ALA A 308 26.01 22.38 -12.55
N ASP A 309 26.74 21.33 -12.95
CA ASP A 309 27.17 21.13 -14.34
C ASP A 309 25.98 20.85 -15.27
N ASN A 310 24.92 20.24 -14.73
CA ASN A 310 23.68 19.93 -15.45
C ASN A 310 22.53 20.94 -15.18
N ALA A 311 22.79 22.07 -14.52
CA ALA A 311 21.77 23.05 -14.17
C ALA A 311 20.94 23.56 -15.37
N SER A 312 21.57 23.73 -16.53
CA SER A 312 20.88 24.15 -17.76
C SER A 312 19.90 23.08 -18.30
N VAL A 313 20.23 21.80 -18.13
CA VAL A 313 19.36 20.67 -18.49
C VAL A 313 18.12 20.67 -17.59
N PHE A 314 18.30 20.79 -16.28
CA PHE A 314 17.18 20.87 -15.33
C PHE A 314 16.26 22.06 -15.61
N ALA A 315 16.84 23.23 -15.93
CA ALA A 315 16.07 24.43 -16.25
C ALA A 315 15.25 24.26 -17.54
N ALA A 316 15.84 23.68 -18.59
CA ALA A 316 15.14 23.43 -19.86
C ALA A 316 13.99 22.44 -19.69
N ASN A 317 14.24 21.33 -18.98
CA ASN A 317 13.24 20.31 -18.69
C ASN A 317 12.09 20.84 -17.83
N ALA A 318 12.41 21.58 -16.75
CA ALA A 318 11.42 22.22 -15.89
C ALA A 318 10.56 23.22 -16.67
N THR A 319 11.15 23.99 -17.58
CA THR A 319 10.40 24.92 -18.44
C THR A 319 9.39 24.17 -19.30
N LYS A 320 9.83 23.12 -20.01
CA LYS A 320 8.96 22.31 -20.86
C LYS A 320 7.79 21.67 -20.08
N LEU A 321 8.08 21.14 -18.89
CA LEU A 321 7.07 20.54 -18.03
C LEU A 321 6.06 21.61 -17.54
N LYS A 322 6.55 22.77 -17.08
CA LYS A 322 5.69 23.89 -16.65
C LYS A 322 4.84 24.44 -17.78
N ASP A 323 5.35 24.51 -19.01
CA ASP A 323 4.56 24.95 -20.17
C ASP A 323 3.36 24.01 -20.40
N SER A 324 3.57 22.70 -20.26
CA SER A 324 2.51 21.69 -20.37
C SER A 324 1.48 21.83 -19.23
N ILE A 325 1.94 22.06 -18.00
CA ILE A 325 1.04 22.29 -16.84
C ILE A 325 0.26 23.60 -17.00
N ASN A 326 0.89 24.68 -17.45
CA ASN A 326 0.23 25.97 -17.68
C ASN A 326 -0.83 25.92 -18.79
N ALA A 327 -0.63 25.05 -19.80
CA ALA A 327 -1.66 24.77 -20.79
C ALA A 327 -2.89 24.11 -20.12
N MET A 328 -2.69 23.17 -19.20
CA MET A 328 -3.80 22.58 -18.42
C MET A 328 -4.47 23.60 -17.49
N VAL A 329 -3.71 24.51 -16.84
CA VAL A 329 -4.27 25.62 -16.04
C VAL A 329 -5.15 26.53 -16.89
N THR A 330 -4.71 26.85 -18.11
CA THR A 330 -5.49 27.66 -19.05
C THR A 330 -6.79 26.93 -19.42
N LYS A 331 -6.71 25.63 -19.70
CA LYS A 331 -7.88 24.80 -19.99
C LYS A 331 -8.86 24.72 -18.81
N GLN A 332 -8.39 24.61 -17.57
CA GLN A 332 -9.23 24.71 -16.37
C GLN A 332 -9.94 26.06 -16.31
N GLY A 333 -9.23 27.16 -16.57
CA GLY A 333 -9.80 28.50 -16.60
C GLY A 333 -10.90 28.68 -17.66
N GLU A 334 -10.68 28.15 -18.86
CA GLU A 334 -11.69 28.14 -19.92
C GLU A 334 -12.94 27.34 -19.52
N LEU A 335 -12.76 26.16 -18.95
CA LEU A 335 -13.86 25.30 -18.49
C LEU A 335 -14.60 25.94 -17.31
N LYS A 336 -13.90 26.62 -16.40
CA LYS A 336 -14.53 27.37 -15.31
C LYS A 336 -15.55 28.38 -15.82
N THR A 337 -15.28 29.10 -16.91
CA THR A 337 -16.26 30.03 -17.48
C THR A 337 -17.55 29.36 -17.96
N GLN A 338 -17.52 28.06 -18.27
CA GLN A 338 -18.64 27.28 -18.78
C GLN A 338 -19.34 26.48 -17.68
N LEU A 339 -18.58 26.03 -16.68
CA LEU A 339 -19.03 25.08 -15.66
C LEU A 339 -19.25 25.72 -14.30
N ASP A 340 -18.97 27.02 -14.10
CA ASP A 340 -19.03 27.66 -12.79
C ASP A 340 -20.35 27.40 -12.06
N GLY A 341 -20.26 26.83 -10.86
CA GLY A 341 -21.43 26.48 -10.06
C GLY A 341 -22.10 25.15 -10.40
N THR A 342 -21.58 24.40 -11.37
CA THR A 342 -22.12 23.10 -11.75
C THR A 342 -21.94 22.10 -10.59
N PRO A 343 -23.03 21.53 -10.04
CA PRO A 343 -22.94 20.66 -8.89
C PRO A 343 -22.41 19.28 -9.26
N LEU A 344 -21.47 18.75 -8.46
CA LEU A 344 -20.91 17.40 -8.57
C LEU A 344 -21.03 16.68 -7.22
N ALA A 345 -20.99 15.35 -7.26
CA ALA A 345 -20.71 14.52 -6.09
C ALA A 345 -19.34 13.86 -6.24
N ILE A 346 -18.62 13.72 -5.13
CA ILE A 346 -17.41 12.89 -5.00
C ILE A 346 -17.69 11.68 -4.11
N THR A 347 -16.82 10.67 -4.21
CA THR A 347 -16.68 9.62 -3.18
C THR A 347 -15.66 10.03 -2.12
N GLU A 348 -14.50 10.52 -2.57
CA GLU A 348 -13.41 11.04 -1.75
C GLU A 348 -12.92 12.38 -2.29
N PRO A 349 -12.24 13.20 -1.48
CA PRO A 349 -11.82 14.54 -1.87
C PRO A 349 -10.64 14.57 -2.86
N VAL A 350 -10.21 13.39 -3.34
CA VAL A 350 -9.09 13.15 -4.27
C VAL A 350 -9.01 14.18 -5.41
N PRO A 351 -10.02 14.33 -6.30
CA PRO A 351 -9.90 15.24 -7.43
C PRO A 351 -10.36 16.68 -7.13
N LEU A 352 -10.71 17.03 -5.89
CA LEU A 352 -11.40 18.31 -5.61
C LEU A 352 -10.62 19.53 -6.08
N TYR A 353 -9.30 19.60 -5.86
CA TYR A 353 -8.49 20.73 -6.34
C TYR A 353 -8.61 20.93 -7.87
N LEU A 354 -8.62 19.84 -8.64
CA LEU A 354 -8.77 19.89 -10.09
C LEU A 354 -10.19 20.34 -10.48
N LEU A 355 -11.21 19.75 -9.86
CA LEU A 355 -12.62 19.98 -10.20
C LEU A 355 -13.10 21.38 -9.80
N GLU A 356 -12.71 21.88 -8.64
CA GLU A 356 -13.04 23.24 -8.17
C GLU A 356 -12.36 24.31 -9.02
N ALA A 357 -11.11 24.08 -9.42
CA ALA A 357 -10.42 24.96 -10.37
C ALA A 357 -11.12 25.00 -11.74
N MET A 358 -11.84 23.96 -12.12
CA MET A 358 -12.72 23.91 -13.31
C MET A 358 -14.11 24.50 -13.07
N GLY A 359 -14.40 25.04 -11.88
CA GLY A 359 -15.67 25.69 -11.55
C GLY A 359 -16.77 24.78 -10.99
N LEU A 360 -16.49 23.49 -10.82
CA LEU A 360 -17.46 22.56 -10.27
C LEU A 360 -17.60 22.74 -8.75
N GLN A 361 -18.79 22.45 -8.22
CA GLN A 361 -19.08 22.57 -6.79
C GLN A 361 -19.44 21.22 -6.18
N ASN A 362 -18.65 20.79 -5.19
CA ASN A 362 -18.97 19.61 -4.40
C ASN A 362 -20.29 19.78 -3.65
N LYS A 363 -21.15 18.77 -3.71
CA LYS A 363 -22.41 18.67 -2.94
C LYS A 363 -22.46 17.42 -2.05
N THR A 364 -21.42 16.57 -2.08
CA THR A 364 -21.31 15.42 -1.17
C THR A 364 -21.26 15.93 0.28
N PRO A 365 -22.06 15.37 1.21
CA PRO A 365 -21.89 15.62 2.63
C PRO A 365 -20.45 15.34 3.05
N GLU A 366 -19.81 16.27 3.75
CA GLU A 366 -18.40 16.16 4.17
C GLU A 366 -18.14 14.87 4.96
N GLU A 367 -19.03 14.57 5.92
CA GLU A 367 -19.03 13.34 6.71
C GLU A 367 -19.06 12.05 5.86
N PHE A 368 -19.59 12.09 4.63
CA PHE A 368 -19.53 10.94 3.71
C PHE A 368 -18.11 10.78 3.18
N SER A 369 -17.56 11.84 2.59
CA SER A 369 -16.25 11.77 1.94
C SER A 369 -15.12 11.52 2.95
N GLU A 370 -15.19 12.12 4.14
CA GLU A 370 -14.26 11.84 5.24
C GLU A 370 -14.33 10.37 5.66
N ALA A 371 -15.54 9.82 5.81
CA ALA A 371 -15.69 8.43 6.21
C ALA A 371 -15.10 7.46 5.18
N ILE A 372 -15.20 7.76 3.88
CA ILE A 372 -14.54 6.95 2.84
C ILE A 372 -13.02 7.10 2.89
N GLU A 373 -12.50 8.33 2.99
CA GLU A 373 -11.06 8.61 3.05
C GLU A 373 -10.37 7.98 4.28
N GLU A 374 -11.07 7.94 5.43
CA GLU A 374 -10.57 7.31 6.66
C GLU A 374 -10.79 5.79 6.75
N ASP A 375 -11.34 5.15 5.71
CA ASP A 375 -11.79 3.75 5.72
C ASP A 375 -12.68 3.41 6.95
N SER A 376 -13.71 4.23 7.17
CA SER A 376 -14.63 4.11 8.29
C SER A 376 -16.10 3.92 7.86
N ASP A 377 -16.93 3.51 8.81
CA ASP A 377 -18.35 3.23 8.53
C ASP A 377 -19.13 4.53 8.24
N VAL A 378 -19.72 4.62 7.05
CA VAL A 378 -20.63 5.73 6.69
C VAL A 378 -21.93 5.64 7.51
N PRO A 379 -22.33 6.69 8.25
CA PRO A 379 -23.59 6.70 8.96
C PRO A 379 -24.78 6.50 8.00
N PRO A 380 -25.79 5.68 8.33
CA PRO A 380 -26.92 5.41 7.42
C PRO A 380 -27.69 6.66 6.98
N THR A 381 -27.74 7.68 7.82
CA THR A 381 -28.37 8.97 7.48
C THR A 381 -27.57 9.71 6.41
N VAL A 382 -26.25 9.75 6.56
CA VAL A 382 -25.29 10.38 5.64
C VAL A 382 -25.26 9.67 4.29
N LEU A 383 -25.25 8.32 4.29
CA LEU A 383 -25.35 7.53 3.06
C LEU A 383 -26.65 7.87 2.30
N ARG A 384 -27.79 7.87 3.00
CA ARG A 384 -29.08 8.20 2.39
C ARG A 384 -29.13 9.63 1.83
N GLU A 385 -28.54 10.60 2.54
CA GLU A 385 -28.44 11.99 2.06
C GLU A 385 -27.56 12.09 0.80
N THR A 386 -26.46 11.35 0.76
CA THR A 386 -25.58 11.26 -0.41
C THR A 386 -26.29 10.62 -1.60
N LEU A 387 -27.00 9.51 -1.39
CA LEU A 387 -27.79 8.84 -2.44
C LEU A 387 -28.91 9.75 -2.99
N ALA A 388 -29.49 10.62 -2.14
CA ALA A 388 -30.53 11.56 -2.56
C ALA A 388 -30.05 12.58 -3.59
N LEU A 389 -28.74 12.87 -3.64
CA LEU A 389 -28.14 13.74 -4.67
C LEU A 389 -28.40 13.21 -6.08
N PHE A 390 -28.37 11.89 -6.26
CA PHE A 390 -28.55 11.24 -7.57
C PHE A 390 -30.02 11.04 -7.89
N SER A 391 -30.83 10.52 -6.96
CA SER A 391 -32.26 10.33 -7.19
C SER A 391 -33.02 11.64 -7.41
N GLY A 392 -32.58 12.70 -6.73
CA GLY A 392 -33.10 14.06 -6.92
C GLY A 392 -32.47 14.82 -8.09
N LYS A 393 -31.45 14.24 -8.76
CA LYS A 393 -30.64 14.88 -9.81
C LYS A 393 -30.07 16.24 -9.38
N ALA A 394 -29.68 16.35 -8.11
CA ALA A 394 -29.08 17.55 -7.53
C ALA A 394 -27.62 17.76 -7.99
N VAL A 395 -26.99 16.72 -8.53
CA VAL A 395 -25.64 16.75 -9.12
C VAL A 395 -25.68 16.37 -10.60
N LYS A 396 -24.65 16.80 -11.34
CA LYS A 396 -24.48 16.55 -12.78
C LYS A 396 -23.40 15.53 -13.12
N LEU A 397 -22.56 15.19 -12.14
CA LEU A 397 -21.42 14.30 -12.30
C LEU A 397 -21.15 13.60 -10.97
N LEU A 398 -20.77 12.33 -11.03
CA LEU A 398 -20.05 11.65 -9.95
C LEU A 398 -18.56 11.55 -10.31
N ALA A 399 -17.69 12.07 -9.44
CA ALA A 399 -16.26 11.79 -9.45
C ALA A 399 -15.95 10.66 -8.47
N TYR A 400 -15.37 9.58 -8.97
CA TYR A 400 -15.24 8.31 -8.26
C TYR A 400 -13.76 7.94 -8.11
N ASN A 401 -13.29 7.68 -6.88
CA ASN A 401 -11.96 7.07 -6.69
C ASN A 401 -12.03 5.60 -7.10
N GLU A 402 -11.27 5.21 -8.12
CA GLU A 402 -11.24 3.82 -8.62
C GLU A 402 -10.34 2.90 -7.79
N GLN A 403 -9.49 3.46 -6.93
CA GLN A 403 -8.54 2.71 -6.11
C GLN A 403 -9.08 2.34 -4.74
N THR A 404 -10.02 3.14 -4.22
CA THR A 404 -10.59 3.00 -2.88
C THR A 404 -12.09 2.75 -3.02
N THR A 405 -12.49 1.49 -2.83
CA THR A 405 -13.87 1.05 -3.11
C THR A 405 -14.42 0.21 -1.97
N GLY A 406 -15.63 0.53 -1.54
CA GLY A 406 -16.39 -0.21 -0.54
C GLY A 406 -17.90 -0.15 -0.78
N ALA A 407 -18.67 -0.85 0.05
CA ALA A 407 -20.13 -1.00 -0.13
C ALA A 407 -20.86 0.35 -0.32
N ALA A 408 -20.51 1.37 0.48
CA ALA A 408 -21.11 2.70 0.36
C ALA A 408 -20.77 3.39 -0.98
N THR A 409 -19.51 3.34 -1.42
CA THR A 409 -19.08 3.91 -2.71
C THR A 409 -19.71 3.16 -3.90
N GLU A 410 -19.89 1.84 -3.80
CA GLU A 410 -20.57 1.04 -4.81
C GLU A 410 -22.06 1.37 -4.91
N GLU A 411 -22.73 1.63 -3.78
CA GLU A 411 -24.11 2.12 -3.75
C GLU A 411 -24.25 3.49 -4.40
N VAL A 412 -23.33 4.42 -4.12
CA VAL A 412 -23.27 5.75 -4.75
C VAL A 412 -23.02 5.65 -6.25
N LEU A 413 -22.05 4.84 -6.66
CA LEU A 413 -21.74 4.56 -8.07
C LEU A 413 -22.95 3.98 -8.81
N LYS A 414 -23.64 3.03 -8.17
CA LYS A 414 -24.86 2.44 -8.72
C LYS A 414 -25.97 3.49 -8.82
N ALA A 415 -26.19 4.31 -7.80
CA ALA A 415 -27.21 5.35 -7.81
C ALA A 415 -26.98 6.40 -8.91
N ALA A 416 -25.72 6.79 -9.16
CA ALA A 416 -25.38 7.66 -10.28
C ALA A 416 -25.77 7.03 -11.62
N LYS A 417 -25.35 5.78 -11.87
CA LYS A 417 -25.65 5.03 -13.10
C LYS A 417 -27.16 4.83 -13.30
N ASP A 418 -27.88 4.41 -12.27
CA ASP A 418 -29.33 4.18 -12.32
C ASP A 418 -30.12 5.46 -12.67
N ASN A 419 -29.61 6.63 -12.27
CA ASN A 419 -30.26 7.92 -12.52
C ASN A 419 -29.72 8.64 -13.77
N GLY A 420 -28.83 8.00 -14.53
CA GLY A 420 -28.23 8.57 -15.74
C GLY A 420 -27.30 9.75 -15.45
N ILE A 421 -26.71 9.81 -14.26
CA ILE A 421 -25.68 10.79 -13.93
C ILE A 421 -24.33 10.24 -14.42
N PRO A 422 -23.60 10.97 -15.29
CA PRO A 422 -22.27 10.58 -15.75
C PRO A 422 -21.32 10.32 -14.57
N VAL A 423 -20.40 9.37 -14.78
CA VAL A 423 -19.37 9.01 -13.80
C VAL A 423 -18.00 9.16 -14.46
N VAL A 424 -17.08 9.80 -13.75
CA VAL A 424 -15.66 9.89 -14.14
C VAL A 424 -14.81 9.31 -13.01
N GLY A 425 -13.95 8.36 -13.37
CA GLY A 425 -12.99 7.73 -12.46
C GLY A 425 -11.73 8.58 -12.28
N PHE A 426 -11.22 8.58 -11.05
CA PHE A 426 -9.97 9.22 -10.66
C PHE A 426 -9.12 8.22 -9.87
N THR A 427 -7.82 8.46 -9.86
CA THR A 427 -6.83 7.64 -9.19
C THR A 427 -5.96 8.55 -8.33
N GLU A 428 -5.24 8.00 -7.36
CA GLU A 428 -4.29 8.73 -6.54
C GLU A 428 -2.84 8.51 -7.00
N THR A 429 -2.63 7.43 -7.74
CA THR A 429 -1.35 7.09 -8.37
C THR A 429 -1.47 7.19 -9.89
N LEU A 430 -0.33 7.35 -10.56
CA LEU A 430 -0.27 7.37 -12.02
C LEU A 430 -0.77 6.05 -12.60
N PRO A 431 -1.73 6.08 -13.55
CA PRO A 431 -2.13 4.90 -14.30
C PRO A 431 -0.99 4.33 -15.14
N GLU A 432 -1.06 3.02 -15.41
CA GLU A 432 -0.05 2.34 -16.22
C GLU A 432 0.10 3.00 -17.60
N GLY A 433 1.36 3.25 -18.00
CA GLY A 433 1.69 3.83 -19.30
C GLY A 433 1.41 5.33 -19.46
N LYS A 434 1.00 6.03 -18.38
CA LYS A 434 0.83 7.48 -18.40
C LYS A 434 1.93 8.21 -17.64
N ASP A 435 2.25 9.41 -18.11
CA ASP A 435 2.97 10.43 -17.35
C ASP A 435 1.96 11.40 -16.68
N TYR A 436 2.46 12.28 -15.81
CA TYR A 436 1.62 13.24 -15.09
C TYR A 436 0.80 14.13 -16.03
N VAL A 437 1.41 14.62 -17.11
CA VAL A 437 0.77 15.56 -18.04
C VAL A 437 -0.37 14.86 -18.80
N SER A 438 -0.12 13.69 -19.37
CA SER A 438 -1.12 12.92 -20.11
C SER A 438 -2.24 12.40 -19.21
N TRP A 439 -1.93 12.02 -17.97
CA TRP A 439 -2.93 11.63 -16.98
C TRP A 439 -3.86 12.79 -16.61
N MET A 440 -3.30 13.92 -16.21
CA MET A 440 -4.10 15.09 -15.83
C MET A 440 -4.89 15.66 -17.00
N THR A 441 -4.31 15.67 -18.20
CA THR A 441 -5.02 16.04 -19.43
C THR A 441 -6.23 15.13 -19.66
N SER A 442 -6.05 13.81 -19.53
CA SER A 442 -7.14 12.84 -19.67
C SER A 442 -8.26 13.08 -18.65
N ASN A 443 -7.91 13.42 -17.40
CA ASN A 443 -8.89 13.70 -16.35
C ASN A 443 -9.74 14.94 -16.70
N ILE A 444 -9.11 16.01 -17.17
CA ILE A 444 -9.81 17.24 -17.60
C ILE A 444 -10.74 16.93 -18.78
N GLU A 445 -10.25 16.19 -19.78
CA GLU A 445 -11.02 15.83 -20.98
C GLU A 445 -12.19 14.90 -20.65
N ALA A 446 -12.02 13.95 -19.71
CA ALA A 446 -13.08 13.05 -19.28
C ALA A 446 -14.22 13.81 -18.61
N VAL A 447 -13.91 14.76 -17.71
CA VAL A 447 -14.90 15.63 -17.07
C VAL A 447 -15.61 16.51 -18.09
N GLN A 448 -14.84 17.14 -19.01
CA GLN A 448 -15.42 17.94 -20.08
C GLN A 448 -16.41 17.10 -20.92
N SER A 449 -16.00 15.89 -21.32
CA SER A 449 -16.81 15.00 -22.15
C SER A 449 -18.05 14.48 -21.42
N ALA A 450 -17.96 14.26 -20.10
CA ALA A 450 -19.08 13.80 -19.29
C ALA A 450 -20.16 14.88 -19.12
N LEU A 451 -19.78 16.15 -19.02
CA LEU A 451 -20.70 17.28 -18.80
C LEU A 451 -21.24 17.92 -20.07
N GLN A 452 -20.75 17.53 -21.25
CA GLN A 452 -21.25 17.97 -22.56
C GLN A 452 -22.29 17.03 -23.19
N GLN A 453 -22.60 15.90 -22.53
CA GLN A 453 -23.67 14.96 -22.89
C GLN A 453 -25.00 15.39 -22.30
#